data_AF-A0A9X2WEE3-F1
#
_entry.id   AF-A0A9X2WEE3-F1
#
_cell.length_a   1.000
_cell.length_b   1.000
_cell.length_c   1.000
_cell.angle_alpha   90.00
_cell.angle_beta   90.00
_cell.angle_gamma   90.00
#
_symmetry.space_group_name_H-M   'P 1'
#
loop_
_entity.id
_entity.type
_entity.pdbx_description
1 polymer ?
#
loop_
_entity_poly.entity_id
_entity_poly.type
_entity_poly.pdbx_seq_one_letter_code
_entity_poly.pdbx_strand_id
1 'polypeptide(L)'
;MRFLLKTCFLFLLSQVAIAAPTIQYQHAQQRYIFPELTVSAEAFFTEFSQYSGIVIYYYPDLIIPEVFRGASLQENEVLRLLEQNFSLIKSFKDADLAALQILPEGQLQSDGLRLAGSTLVETSLTSDVVQQQPALLSDQRVRVLEEAARREKKIAEIKAQQEEQQAARKKKKADEKAQREQRLAEEKKNEFAKLQHYRDTDPEIYQRLLPFYRHRFGEPDFSEPDNTHQP
;
A
#
# COMPACT_ATOMS: atom_id res chain seq x y z
N MET A 1 19.10 7.30 66.67
CA MET A 1 17.71 7.63 66.28
C MET A 1 17.57 8.95 65.49
N ARG A 2 18.62 9.53 64.88
CA ARG A 2 18.50 10.76 64.05
C ARG A 2 18.94 10.59 62.59
N PHE A 3 19.61 9.48 62.27
CA PHE A 3 20.04 9.18 60.89
C PHE A 3 19.02 8.36 60.09
N LEU A 4 18.17 7.56 60.74
CA LEU A 4 17.10 6.80 60.07
C LEU A 4 15.94 7.68 59.57
N LEU A 5 15.70 8.84 60.20
CA LEU A 5 14.65 9.76 59.78
C LEU A 5 15.03 10.54 58.50
N LYS A 6 16.33 10.76 58.27
CA LYS A 6 16.82 11.47 57.06
C LYS A 6 16.81 10.58 55.83
N THR A 7 16.97 9.26 55.98
CA THR A 7 16.88 8.32 54.85
C THR A 7 15.44 8.06 54.42
N CYS A 8 14.45 8.13 55.33
CA CYS A 8 13.04 8.04 54.95
C CYS A 8 12.54 9.28 54.17
N PHE A 9 13.16 10.46 54.35
CA PHE A 9 12.73 11.67 53.65
C PHE A 9 13.23 11.75 52.20
N LEU A 10 14.31 11.03 51.87
CA LEU A 10 14.87 10.99 50.51
C LEU A 10 14.16 9.99 49.58
N PHE A 11 13.33 9.09 50.12
CA PHE A 11 12.54 8.14 49.33
C PHE A 11 11.12 8.62 48.99
N LEU A 12 10.69 9.77 49.55
CA LEU A 12 9.34 10.32 49.37
C LEU A 12 9.23 11.35 48.22
N LEU A 13 10.31 11.62 47.49
CA LEU A 13 10.35 12.60 46.39
C LEU A 13 10.47 11.98 45.00
N SER A 14 10.44 10.65 44.85
CA SER A 14 10.15 10.04 43.55
C SER A 14 8.65 10.09 43.29
N GLN A 15 8.08 11.29 43.21
CA GLN A 15 6.87 11.46 42.42
C GLN A 15 7.29 11.12 41.00
N VAL A 16 7.01 9.89 40.58
CA VAL A 16 6.89 9.58 39.17
C VAL A 16 5.84 10.58 38.68
N ALA A 17 6.29 11.65 38.03
CA ALA A 17 5.41 12.45 37.22
C ALA A 17 4.86 11.47 36.19
N ILE A 18 3.65 10.97 36.45
CA ILE A 18 2.91 10.18 35.48
C ILE A 18 2.70 11.17 34.35
N ALA A 19 3.53 11.05 33.31
CA ALA A 19 3.39 11.84 32.11
C ALA A 19 1.93 11.73 31.68
N ALA A 20 1.31 12.86 31.35
CA ALA A 20 -0.05 12.86 30.84
C ALA A 20 -0.17 11.82 29.71
N PRO A 21 -1.32 11.15 29.56
CA PRO A 21 -1.52 10.19 28.48
C PRO A 21 -1.29 10.89 27.13
N THR A 22 -0.12 10.65 26.53
CA THR A 22 0.33 11.31 25.30
C THR A 22 0.14 10.38 24.11
N ILE A 23 -0.33 10.92 22.99
CA ILE A 23 -0.40 10.22 21.71
C ILE A 23 1.02 10.07 21.16
N GLN A 24 1.40 8.87 20.74
CA GLN A 24 2.73 8.63 20.18
C GLN A 24 2.63 8.41 18.66
N TYR A 25 3.54 9.01 17.89
CA TYR A 25 3.62 8.76 16.45
C TYR A 25 4.82 7.88 16.09
N GLN A 26 4.55 6.73 15.48
CA GLN A 26 5.57 5.83 14.96
C GLN A 26 5.85 6.11 13.49
N HIS A 27 6.88 6.91 13.21
CA HIS A 27 7.30 7.28 11.85
C HIS A 27 7.51 6.07 10.92
N ALA A 28 8.19 5.02 11.40
CA ALA A 28 8.48 3.84 10.59
C ALA A 28 7.22 3.14 10.08
N GLN A 29 6.13 3.16 10.86
CA GLN A 29 4.88 2.50 10.50
C GLN A 29 3.81 3.48 10.02
N GLN A 30 4.05 4.79 10.16
CA GLN A 30 3.10 5.87 9.90
C GLN A 30 1.80 5.69 10.71
N ARG A 31 1.93 5.38 12.02
CA ARG A 31 0.80 5.11 12.91
C ARG A 31 0.81 6.02 14.14
N TYR A 32 -0.39 6.38 14.56
CA TYR A 32 -0.73 7.03 15.82
C TYR A 32 -1.09 5.96 16.85
N ILE A 33 -0.43 5.97 17.99
CA ILE A 33 -0.72 5.10 19.13
C ILE A 33 -1.37 5.96 20.19
N PHE A 34 -2.62 5.66 20.47
CA PHE A 34 -3.43 6.37 21.44
C PHE A 34 -3.36 5.67 22.80
N PRO A 35 -3.34 6.44 23.90
CA PRO A 35 -3.37 5.88 25.25
C PRO A 35 -4.74 5.26 25.56
N GLU A 36 -4.77 4.33 26.51
CA GLU A 36 -6.02 3.73 27.03
C GLU A 36 -6.86 4.73 27.84
N LEU A 37 -6.26 5.84 28.27
CA LEU A 37 -6.91 6.89 29.06
C LEU A 37 -7.55 7.94 28.16
N THR A 38 -8.56 8.64 28.69
CA THR A 38 -9.17 9.78 27.99
C THR A 38 -8.17 10.91 27.86
N VAL A 39 -8.03 11.43 26.65
CA VAL A 39 -7.19 12.60 26.33
C VAL A 39 -8.11 13.80 26.13
N SER A 40 -7.69 14.98 26.54
CA SER A 40 -8.41 16.22 26.25
C SER A 40 -8.41 16.51 24.75
N ALA A 41 -9.44 17.20 24.24
CA ALA A 41 -9.48 17.62 22.84
C ALA A 41 -8.25 18.45 22.45
N GLU A 42 -7.82 19.35 23.34
CA GLU A 42 -6.61 20.16 23.13
C GLU A 42 -5.37 19.29 22.91
N ALA A 43 -5.08 18.36 23.82
CA ALA A 43 -3.92 17.49 23.69
C ALA A 43 -4.04 16.59 22.46
N PHE A 44 -5.23 16.05 22.19
CA PHE A 44 -5.47 15.19 21.03
C PHE A 44 -5.20 15.92 19.71
N PHE A 45 -5.83 17.08 19.52
CA PHE A 45 -5.72 17.81 18.26
C PHE A 45 -4.36 18.48 18.11
N THR A 46 -3.70 18.86 19.20
CA THR A 46 -2.34 19.41 19.15
C THR A 46 -1.35 18.36 18.66
N GLU A 47 -1.34 17.18 19.28
CA GLU A 47 -0.45 16.09 18.86
C GLU A 47 -0.77 15.62 17.43
N PHE A 48 -2.06 15.45 17.11
CA PHE A 48 -2.45 15.04 15.77
C PHE A 48 -2.05 16.09 14.72
N SER A 49 -2.25 17.38 14.99
CA SER A 49 -1.84 18.48 14.10
C SER A 49 -0.33 18.50 13.90
N GLN A 50 0.45 18.29 14.95
CA GLN A 50 1.92 18.29 14.89
C GLN A 50 2.45 17.16 14.00
N TYR A 51 1.94 15.94 14.16
CA TYR A 51 2.45 14.77 13.45
C TYR A 51 1.93 14.66 12.01
N SER A 52 0.67 15.02 11.77
CA SER A 52 0.09 15.05 10.41
C SER A 52 0.54 16.26 9.59
N GLY A 53 0.93 17.35 10.28
CA GLY A 53 1.11 18.68 9.71
C GLY A 53 -0.15 19.22 9.03
N ILE A 54 -1.33 18.75 9.44
CA ILE A 54 -2.62 19.36 9.15
C ILE A 54 -2.85 20.43 10.20
N VAL A 55 -3.23 21.64 9.79
CA VAL A 55 -3.65 22.67 10.75
C VAL A 55 -5.04 22.34 11.28
N ILE A 56 -5.16 22.13 12.58
CA ILE A 56 -6.44 21.72 13.18
C ILE A 56 -7.05 22.87 13.96
N TYR A 57 -8.28 23.19 13.59
CA TYR A 57 -9.17 24.07 14.33
C TYR A 57 -10.28 23.21 14.93
N TYR A 58 -10.58 23.38 16.21
CA TYR A 58 -11.57 22.55 16.88
C TYR A 58 -12.47 23.39 17.79
N TYR A 59 -13.71 22.92 17.96
CA TYR A 59 -14.60 23.49 18.95
C TYR A 59 -14.13 23.11 20.36
N PRO A 60 -13.97 24.06 21.30
CA PRO A 60 -13.28 23.82 22.56
C PRO A 60 -13.94 22.78 23.47
N ASP A 61 -15.27 22.65 23.39
CA ASP A 61 -16.04 21.76 24.28
C ASP A 61 -16.20 20.33 23.72
N LEU A 62 -15.41 19.97 22.71
CA LEU A 62 -15.42 18.62 22.16
C LEU A 62 -14.87 17.60 23.16
N ILE A 63 -15.53 16.46 23.22
CA ILE A 63 -15.09 15.28 23.97
C ILE A 63 -14.58 14.27 22.95
N ILE A 64 -13.34 13.82 23.13
CA ILE A 64 -12.76 12.80 22.25
C ILE A 64 -13.48 11.46 22.47
N PRO A 65 -14.04 10.83 21.41
CA PRO A 65 -14.76 9.58 21.52
C PRO A 65 -13.88 8.43 22.02
N GLU A 66 -14.49 7.48 22.72
CA GLU A 66 -13.76 6.34 23.30
C GLU A 66 -13.15 5.41 22.24
N VAL A 67 -13.61 5.48 20.99
CA VAL A 67 -13.08 4.69 19.85
C VAL A 67 -11.59 4.92 19.61
N PHE A 68 -11.05 6.04 20.06
CA PHE A 68 -9.62 6.33 19.95
C PHE A 68 -8.80 5.70 21.08
N ARG A 69 -9.37 5.28 22.21
CA ARG A 69 -8.61 4.78 23.36
C ARG A 69 -7.92 3.44 23.03
N GLY A 70 -6.63 3.34 23.35
CA GLY A 70 -5.81 2.15 23.10
C GLY A 70 -5.59 1.83 21.62
N ALA A 71 -6.10 2.66 20.71
CA ALA A 71 -6.08 2.37 19.29
C ALA A 71 -4.69 2.60 18.68
N SER A 72 -4.39 1.83 17.64
CA SER A 72 -3.22 2.03 16.78
C SER A 72 -3.71 2.27 15.37
N LEU A 73 -3.66 3.51 14.89
CA LEU A 73 -4.36 3.95 13.68
C LEU A 73 -3.41 4.63 12.71
N GLN A 74 -3.61 4.41 11.42
CA GLN A 74 -3.03 5.23 10.36
C GLN A 74 -3.77 6.57 10.25
N GLU A 75 -3.15 7.57 9.60
CA GLU A 75 -3.74 8.91 9.47
C GLU A 75 -5.13 8.90 8.83
N ASN A 76 -5.30 8.13 7.75
CA ASN A 76 -6.59 7.97 7.07
C ASN A 76 -7.66 7.34 7.97
N GLU A 77 -7.28 6.42 8.86
CA GLU A 77 -8.18 5.81 9.83
C GLU A 77 -8.59 6.81 10.91
N VAL A 78 -7.63 7.62 11.40
CA VAL A 78 -7.94 8.74 12.32
C VAL A 78 -8.91 9.71 11.67
N LEU A 79 -8.64 10.15 10.44
CA LEU A 79 -9.52 11.07 9.70
C LEU A 79 -10.92 10.48 9.50
N ARG A 80 -11.01 9.20 9.14
CA ARG A 80 -12.30 8.51 8.97
C ARG A 80 -13.09 8.43 10.29
N LEU A 81 -12.42 8.13 11.40
CA LEU A 81 -13.08 8.10 12.71
C LEU A 81 -13.52 9.50 13.14
N LEU A 82 -12.74 10.54 12.83
CA LEU A 82 -13.16 11.92 13.06
C LEU A 82 -14.42 12.26 12.24
N GLU A 83 -14.50 11.85 10.97
CA GLU A 83 -15.69 12.09 10.12
C GLU A 83 -16.94 11.38 10.64
N GLN A 84 -16.77 10.24 11.30
CA GLN A 84 -17.87 9.46 11.84
C GLN A 84 -18.44 10.02 13.14
N ASN A 85 -17.64 10.78 13.89
CA ASN A 85 -18.01 11.25 15.23
C ASN A 85 -18.17 12.78 15.31
N PHE A 86 -17.75 13.52 14.29
CA PHE A 86 -17.74 14.97 14.26
C PHE A 86 -18.15 15.51 12.88
N SER A 87 -18.60 16.76 12.85
CA SER A 87 -18.74 17.48 11.59
C SER A 87 -17.39 18.11 11.21
N LEU A 88 -16.87 17.72 10.04
CA LEU A 88 -15.57 18.15 9.56
C LEU A 88 -15.67 19.08 8.37
N ILE A 89 -14.87 20.15 8.40
CA ILE A 89 -14.66 21.04 7.25
C ILE A 89 -13.20 20.92 6.84
N LYS A 90 -12.98 20.46 5.60
CA LYS A 90 -11.64 20.24 5.03
C LYS A 90 -11.25 21.40 4.15
N SER A 91 -10.02 21.89 4.31
CA SER A 91 -9.43 22.92 3.46
C SER A 91 -8.17 22.38 2.81
N PHE A 92 -8.04 22.58 1.51
CA PHE A 92 -6.96 22.02 0.70
C PHE A 92 -6.04 23.11 0.15
N LYS A 93 -4.76 22.80 0.01
CA LYS A 93 -3.77 23.60 -0.70
C LYS A 93 -3.02 22.68 -1.66
N ASP A 94 -2.98 23.04 -2.94
CA ASP A 94 -2.29 22.26 -3.99
C ASP A 94 -2.68 20.75 -4.01
N ALA A 95 -3.96 20.47 -3.78
CA ALA A 95 -4.58 19.13 -3.62
C ALA A 95 -4.29 18.39 -2.30
N ASP A 96 -3.42 18.91 -1.43
CA ASP A 96 -3.16 18.35 -0.11
C ASP A 96 -4.08 18.94 0.97
N LEU A 97 -4.55 18.11 1.90
CA LEU A 97 -5.43 18.52 3.01
C LEU A 97 -4.70 19.44 4.00
N ALA A 98 -4.64 20.74 3.78
CA ALA A 98 -3.84 21.66 4.57
C ALA A 98 -4.42 21.94 5.98
N ALA A 99 -5.74 22.08 6.09
CA ALA A 99 -6.40 22.39 7.36
C ALA A 99 -7.70 21.60 7.55
N LEU A 100 -8.06 21.41 8.82
CA LEU A 100 -9.25 20.70 9.25
C LEU A 100 -9.95 21.51 10.35
N GLN A 101 -11.24 21.80 10.17
CA GLN A 101 -12.09 22.31 11.24
C GLN A 101 -12.95 21.16 11.76
N ILE A 102 -13.00 21.02 13.09
CA ILE A 102 -13.67 19.92 13.78
C ILE A 102 -14.74 20.53 14.67
N LEU A 103 -16.00 20.21 14.36
CA LEU A 103 -17.19 20.74 14.99
C LEU A 103 -18.00 19.61 15.64
N PRO A 104 -18.87 19.92 16.61
CA PRO A 104 -19.88 18.99 17.10
C PRO A 104 -20.72 18.44 15.94
N GLU A 105 -21.17 17.20 16.08
CA GLU A 105 -21.99 16.54 15.06
C GLU A 105 -23.22 17.39 14.70
N GLY A 106 -23.46 17.56 13.40
CA GLY A 106 -24.56 18.35 12.84
C GLY A 106 -24.29 19.84 12.71
N GLN A 107 -23.15 20.36 13.20
CA GLN A 107 -22.76 21.75 13.01
C GLN A 107 -21.94 21.97 11.75
N LEU A 108 -22.28 23.01 10.98
CA LEU A 108 -21.61 23.32 9.71
C LEU A 108 -20.77 24.60 9.76
N GLN A 109 -20.91 25.40 10.82
CA GLN A 109 -20.19 26.67 11.01
C GLN A 109 -20.00 26.92 12.52
N SER A 110 -18.91 27.62 12.88
CA SER A 110 -18.69 28.11 14.23
C SER A 110 -17.87 29.39 14.22
N ASP A 111 -18.20 30.28 15.16
CA ASP A 111 -17.44 31.50 15.42
C ASP A 111 -16.46 31.34 16.59
N GLY A 112 -16.38 30.13 17.17
CA GLY A 112 -15.67 29.81 18.41
C GLY A 112 -14.53 28.81 18.27
N LEU A 113 -13.89 28.72 17.10
CA LEU A 113 -12.85 27.71 16.87
C LEU A 113 -11.54 28.07 17.57
N ARG A 114 -10.90 27.06 18.15
CA ARG A 114 -9.54 27.13 18.71
C ARG A 114 -8.55 26.44 17.80
N LEU A 115 -7.39 27.06 17.62
CA LEU A 115 -6.26 26.44 16.93
C LEU A 115 -5.54 25.45 17.86
N ALA A 116 -5.33 24.23 17.39
CA ALA A 116 -4.53 23.23 18.08
C ALA A 116 -3.06 23.69 18.21
N GLY A 117 -2.46 23.49 19.39
CA GLY A 117 -1.08 23.90 19.68
C GLY A 117 -0.85 25.40 19.94
N SER A 118 -1.89 26.24 19.93
CA SER A 118 -1.76 27.65 20.31
C SER A 118 -1.76 27.81 21.84
N THR A 119 -0.67 28.36 22.39
CA THR A 119 -0.57 28.70 23.82
C THR A 119 -1.31 30.00 24.17
N LEU A 120 -1.63 30.82 23.16
CA LEU A 120 -2.43 32.02 23.33
C LEU A 120 -3.89 31.65 23.10
N VAL A 121 -4.76 31.97 24.06
CA VAL A 121 -6.24 31.89 23.94
C VAL A 121 -6.75 33.02 23.02
N GLU A 122 -6.00 33.33 21.97
CA GLU A 122 -6.28 34.48 21.13
C GLU A 122 -7.13 34.10 19.93
N THR A 123 -8.29 34.77 19.90
CA THR A 123 -9.26 34.86 18.81
C THR A 123 -9.88 33.54 18.39
N SER A 124 -11.08 33.31 18.94
CA SER A 124 -12.15 32.53 18.32
C SER A 124 -12.24 32.88 16.82
N LEU A 125 -11.67 32.02 15.98
CA LEU A 125 -11.67 32.21 14.53
C LEU A 125 -13.00 31.68 13.98
N THR A 126 -13.59 32.41 13.03
CA THR A 126 -14.77 31.95 12.33
C THR A 126 -14.39 30.94 11.25
N SER A 127 -15.30 30.00 10.95
CA SER A 127 -15.09 28.98 9.92
C SER A 127 -14.67 29.56 8.56
N ASP A 128 -15.17 30.74 8.19
CA ASP A 128 -14.89 31.40 6.91
C ASP A 128 -13.43 31.89 6.81
N VAL A 129 -12.87 32.41 7.90
CA VAL A 129 -11.48 32.92 7.93
C VAL A 129 -10.47 31.78 7.75
N VAL A 130 -10.75 30.64 8.37
CA VAL A 130 -9.89 29.44 8.29
C VAL A 130 -9.84 28.86 6.86
N GLN A 131 -10.95 28.92 6.12
CA GLN A 131 -10.99 28.42 4.74
C GLN A 131 -10.19 29.30 3.77
N GLN A 132 -10.06 30.59 4.05
CA GLN A 132 -9.44 31.56 3.15
C GLN A 132 -7.91 31.60 3.22
N GLN A 133 -7.29 31.16 4.32
CA GLN A 133 -5.83 31.14 4.49
C GLN A 133 -5.33 29.81 5.09
N PRO A 134 -5.36 28.70 4.33
CA PRO A 134 -4.78 27.45 4.80
C PRO A 134 -3.25 27.59 4.87
N ALA A 135 -2.72 27.80 6.08
CA ALA A 135 -1.30 27.65 6.35
C ALA A 135 -0.93 26.16 6.34
N LEU A 136 0.26 25.80 5.88
CA LEU A 136 0.80 24.45 6.05
C LEU A 136 1.60 24.43 7.36
N LEU A 137 1.20 23.57 8.32
CA LEU A 137 2.03 23.32 9.49
C LEU A 137 3.14 22.31 9.14
N SER A 138 4.31 22.88 8.86
CA SER A 138 5.65 22.31 9.03
C SER A 138 6.21 21.30 8.01
N ASP A 139 7.55 21.30 7.97
CA ASP A 139 8.46 20.37 7.28
C ASP A 139 8.21 18.88 7.61
N GLN A 140 7.51 18.56 8.71
CA GLN A 140 7.27 17.19 9.13
C GLN A 140 6.27 16.46 8.22
N ARG A 141 5.25 17.16 7.72
CA ARG A 141 4.35 16.61 6.71
C ARG A 141 5.05 16.35 5.39
N VAL A 142 5.93 17.26 4.97
CA VAL A 142 6.75 17.07 3.77
C VAL A 142 7.56 15.78 3.90
N ARG A 143 8.17 15.52 5.07
CA ARG A 143 8.90 14.27 5.32
C ARG A 143 8.00 13.03 5.28
N VAL A 144 6.82 13.06 5.89
CA VAL A 144 5.88 11.92 5.89
C VAL A 144 5.36 11.63 4.48
N LEU A 145 4.99 12.67 3.72
CA LEU A 145 4.54 12.56 2.33
C LEU A 145 5.67 12.08 1.41
N GLU A 146 6.89 12.59 1.57
CA GLU A 146 8.06 12.11 0.83
C GLU A 146 8.35 10.63 1.11
N GLU A 147 8.26 10.19 2.37
CA GLU A 147 8.43 8.79 2.73
C GLU A 147 7.33 7.90 2.16
N ALA A 148 6.07 8.34 2.20
CA ALA A 148 4.95 7.64 1.59
C ALA A 148 5.16 7.50 0.06
N ALA A 149 5.50 8.59 -0.62
CA ALA A 149 5.78 8.59 -2.05
C ALA A 149 6.98 7.68 -2.41
N ARG A 150 8.03 7.64 -1.57
CA ARG A 150 9.16 6.72 -1.76
C ARG A 150 8.74 5.26 -1.63
N ARG A 151 7.85 4.93 -0.69
CA ARG A 151 7.32 3.56 -0.52
C ARG A 151 6.46 3.15 -1.71
N GLU A 152 5.56 4.01 -2.18
CA GLU A 152 4.73 3.75 -3.35
C GLU A 152 5.59 3.50 -4.60
N LYS A 153 6.62 4.32 -4.83
CA LYS A 153 7.57 4.11 -5.94
C LYS A 153 8.26 2.75 -5.86
N LYS A 154 8.72 2.33 -4.67
CA LYS A 154 9.33 1.00 -4.48
C LYS A 154 8.34 -0.13 -4.75
N ILE A 155 7.10 -0.01 -4.30
CA ILE A 155 6.06 -1.02 -4.56
C ILE A 155 5.79 -1.13 -6.07
N ALA A 156 5.67 0.01 -6.75
CA ALA A 156 5.47 0.04 -8.20
C ALA A 156 6.65 -0.60 -8.96
N GLU A 157 7.89 -0.31 -8.54
CA GLU A 157 9.09 -0.91 -9.12
C GLU A 157 9.13 -2.43 -8.93
N ILE A 158 8.85 -2.92 -7.71
CA ILE A 158 8.78 -4.36 -7.43
C ILE A 158 7.72 -5.03 -8.30
N LYS A 159 6.54 -4.41 -8.42
CA LYS A 159 5.46 -4.95 -9.24
C LYS A 159 5.85 -5.01 -10.73
N ALA A 160 6.47 -3.96 -11.25
CA ALA A 160 6.97 -3.93 -12.62
C ALA A 160 8.02 -5.04 -12.87
N GLN A 161 8.96 -5.23 -11.94
CA GLN A 161 9.95 -6.30 -12.03
C GLN A 161 9.30 -7.70 -12.00
N GLN A 162 8.28 -7.91 -11.18
CA GLN A 162 7.54 -9.17 -11.13
C GLN A 162 6.79 -9.45 -12.43
N GLU A 163 6.14 -8.43 -13.00
CA GLU A 163 5.44 -8.54 -14.28
C GLU A 163 6.41 -8.85 -15.42
N GLU A 164 7.57 -8.20 -15.46
CA GLU A 164 8.62 -8.46 -16.45
C GLU A 164 9.17 -9.90 -16.33
N GLN A 165 9.45 -10.37 -15.10
CA GLN A 165 9.90 -11.75 -14.87
C GLN A 165 8.84 -12.77 -15.30
N GLN A 166 7.57 -12.51 -15.05
CA GLN A 166 6.48 -13.39 -15.50
C GLN A 166 6.37 -13.41 -17.02
N ALA A 167 6.48 -12.25 -17.68
CA ALA A 167 6.48 -12.15 -19.13
C ALA A 167 7.66 -12.92 -19.76
N ALA A 168 8.87 -12.76 -19.21
CA ALA A 168 10.06 -13.48 -19.64
C ALA A 168 9.91 -15.00 -19.48
N ARG A 169 9.36 -15.47 -18.36
CA ARG A 169 9.07 -16.90 -18.13
C ARG A 169 8.05 -17.45 -19.12
N LYS A 170 6.99 -16.69 -19.43
CA LYS A 170 5.98 -17.08 -20.43
C LYS A 170 6.59 -17.18 -21.83
N LYS A 171 7.40 -16.20 -22.22
CA LYS A 171 8.10 -16.18 -23.50
C LYS A 171 9.04 -17.39 -23.64
N LYS A 172 9.89 -17.64 -22.64
CA LYS A 172 10.80 -18.80 -22.63
C LYS A 172 10.06 -20.13 -22.79
N LYS A 173 8.93 -20.32 -22.09
CA LYS A 173 8.11 -21.53 -22.22
C LYS A 173 7.49 -21.67 -23.61
N ALA A 174 7.06 -20.56 -24.22
CA ALA A 174 6.53 -20.56 -25.58
C ALA A 174 7.62 -20.92 -26.60
N ASP A 175 8.81 -20.33 -26.48
CA ASP A 175 9.95 -20.59 -27.35
C ASP A 175 10.40 -22.07 -27.25
N GLU A 176 10.47 -22.62 -26.03
CA GLU A 176 10.79 -24.04 -25.80
C GLU A 176 9.74 -24.98 -26.42
N LYS A 177 8.45 -24.61 -26.33
CA LYS A 177 7.36 -25.39 -26.94
C LYS A 177 7.45 -25.36 -28.47
N ALA A 178 7.65 -24.18 -29.05
CA ALA A 178 7.82 -24.01 -30.49
C ALA A 178 9.01 -24.81 -31.03
N GLN A 179 10.16 -24.79 -30.34
CA GLN A 179 11.33 -25.59 -30.72
C GLN A 179 11.11 -27.10 -30.62
N ARG A 180 10.27 -27.57 -29.67
CA ARG A 180 9.92 -28.99 -29.58
C ARG A 180 8.99 -29.41 -30.72
N GLU A 181 8.00 -28.57 -31.02
CA GLU A 181 7.07 -28.81 -32.13
C GLU A 181 7.81 -28.82 -33.48
N GLN A 182 8.76 -27.90 -33.71
CA GLN A 182 9.62 -27.91 -34.90
C GLN A 182 10.43 -29.20 -35.02
N ARG A 183 11.11 -29.63 -33.94
CA ARG A 183 11.89 -30.88 -33.94
C ARG A 183 11.03 -32.12 -34.21
N LEU A 184 9.83 -32.18 -33.62
CA LEU A 184 8.90 -33.28 -33.86
C LEU A 184 8.36 -33.27 -35.29
N ALA A 185 8.12 -32.10 -35.88
CA ALA A 185 7.70 -31.97 -37.27
C ALA A 185 8.81 -32.41 -38.24
N GLU A 186 10.07 -32.03 -37.98
CA GLU A 186 11.23 -32.49 -38.76
C GLU A 186 11.45 -34.00 -38.63
N GLU A 187 11.38 -34.56 -37.41
CA GLU A 187 11.47 -36.01 -37.18
C GLU A 187 10.35 -36.73 -37.95
N LYS A 188 9.11 -36.25 -37.85
CA LYS A 188 7.96 -36.79 -38.59
C LYS A 188 8.19 -36.75 -40.10
N LYS A 189 8.69 -35.63 -40.65
CA LYS A 189 8.98 -35.50 -42.10
C LYS A 189 10.01 -36.55 -42.54
N ASN A 190 11.12 -36.67 -41.81
CA ASN A 190 12.19 -37.62 -42.13
C ASN A 190 11.71 -39.07 -42.03
N GLU A 191 10.92 -39.38 -41.02
CA GLU A 191 10.37 -40.71 -40.77
C GLU A 191 9.33 -41.09 -41.85
N PHE A 192 8.46 -40.17 -42.26
CA PHE A 192 7.53 -40.40 -43.38
C PHE A 192 8.24 -40.56 -44.72
N ALA A 193 9.32 -39.83 -44.98
CA ALA A 193 10.13 -40.03 -46.19
C ALA A 193 10.75 -41.45 -46.25
N LYS A 194 11.23 -41.98 -45.12
CA LYS A 194 11.69 -43.37 -45.03
C LYS A 194 10.56 -44.37 -45.29
N LEU A 195 9.39 -44.14 -44.71
CA LEU A 195 8.23 -45.01 -44.91
C LEU A 195 7.76 -45.00 -46.37
N GLN A 196 7.79 -43.84 -47.03
CA GLN A 196 7.51 -43.71 -48.46
C GLN A 196 8.53 -44.48 -49.31
N HIS A 197 9.82 -44.39 -48.98
CA HIS A 197 10.84 -45.17 -49.66
C HIS A 197 10.58 -46.68 -49.59
N TYR A 198 10.18 -47.20 -48.42
CA TYR A 198 9.80 -48.62 -48.29
C TYR A 198 8.53 -48.96 -49.07
N ARG A 199 7.54 -48.07 -49.12
CA ARG A 199 6.34 -48.28 -49.95
C ARG A 199 6.71 -48.54 -51.42
N ASP A 200 7.71 -47.82 -51.92
CA ASP A 200 8.10 -47.85 -53.33
C ASP A 200 9.14 -48.96 -53.64
N THR A 201 9.86 -49.48 -52.64
CA THR A 201 10.95 -50.47 -52.82
C THR A 201 10.68 -51.86 -52.21
N ASP A 202 10.00 -51.94 -51.06
CA ASP A 202 9.70 -53.18 -50.32
C ASP A 202 8.31 -53.11 -49.64
N PRO A 203 7.26 -53.60 -50.32
CA PRO A 203 5.88 -53.54 -49.83
C PRO A 203 5.63 -54.33 -48.53
N GLU A 204 6.39 -55.40 -48.27
CA GLU A 204 6.22 -56.21 -47.06
C GLU A 204 6.73 -55.46 -45.83
N ILE A 205 7.90 -54.81 -45.96
CA ILE A 205 8.46 -53.97 -44.90
C ILE A 205 7.55 -52.77 -44.63
N TYR A 206 7.01 -52.14 -45.67
CA TYR A 206 6.04 -51.05 -45.54
C TYR A 206 4.81 -51.46 -44.71
N GLN A 207 4.19 -52.60 -45.02
CA GLN A 207 3.01 -53.08 -44.28
C GLN A 207 3.31 -53.39 -42.81
N ARG A 208 4.53 -53.86 -42.49
CA ARG A 208 4.95 -54.11 -41.10
C ARG A 208 5.22 -52.82 -40.32
N LEU A 209 5.76 -51.79 -40.96
CA LEU A 209 6.09 -50.52 -40.32
C LEU A 209 4.87 -49.60 -40.17
N LEU A 210 3.91 -49.65 -41.09
CA LEU A 210 2.74 -48.76 -41.12
C LEU A 210 1.98 -48.62 -39.78
N PRO A 211 1.71 -49.68 -39.00
CA PRO A 211 1.05 -49.56 -37.70
C PRO A 211 1.86 -48.75 -36.67
N PHE A 212 3.19 -48.89 -36.66
CA PHE A 212 4.07 -48.17 -35.74
C PHE A 212 4.09 -46.67 -36.04
N TYR A 213 4.14 -46.31 -37.32
CA TYR A 213 4.15 -44.92 -37.75
C TYR A 213 2.78 -44.25 -37.53
N ARG A 214 1.67 -44.96 -37.76
CA ARG A 214 0.32 -44.48 -37.44
C ARG A 214 0.14 -44.18 -35.96
N HIS A 215 0.63 -45.07 -35.09
CA HIS A 215 0.55 -44.87 -33.64
C HIS A 215 1.40 -43.69 -33.17
N ARG A 216 2.60 -43.50 -33.73
CA ARG A 216 3.57 -42.51 -33.25
C ARG A 216 3.37 -41.11 -33.84
N PHE A 217 2.96 -41.00 -35.10
CA PHE A 217 2.93 -39.73 -35.85
C PHE A 217 1.55 -39.38 -36.43
N GLY A 218 0.55 -40.26 -36.25
CA GLY A 218 -0.76 -40.15 -36.89
C GLY A 218 -0.77 -40.74 -38.30
N GLU A 219 -1.89 -40.58 -39.00
CA GLU A 219 -2.06 -41.17 -40.33
C GLU A 219 -1.07 -40.54 -41.33
N PRO A 220 -0.25 -41.35 -42.03
CA PRO A 220 0.70 -40.83 -42.99
C PRO A 220 -0.04 -40.35 -44.25
N ASP A 221 0.17 -39.09 -44.58
CA ASP A 221 -0.33 -38.48 -45.81
C ASP A 221 0.82 -38.36 -46.81
N PHE A 222 0.71 -39.09 -47.92
CA PHE A 222 1.69 -39.11 -49.00
C PHE A 222 1.20 -38.34 -50.24
N SER A 223 0.17 -37.51 -50.08
CA SER A 223 -0.52 -36.84 -51.19
C SER A 223 0.23 -35.61 -51.72
N GLU A 224 1.28 -35.14 -51.04
CA GLU A 224 2.13 -34.05 -51.52
C GLU A 224 3.53 -34.56 -51.90
N PRO A 225 3.99 -34.37 -53.16
CA PRO A 225 5.38 -34.61 -53.51
C PRO A 225 6.28 -33.50 -52.95
N ASP A 226 7.41 -33.89 -52.35
CA ASP A 226 8.46 -32.98 -51.87
C ASP A 226 9.16 -32.34 -53.09
N ASN A 227 8.72 -31.14 -53.51
CA ASN A 227 9.36 -30.34 -54.55
C ASN A 227 10.66 -29.66 -54.03
N THR A 228 11.58 -30.42 -53.45
CA THR A 228 12.90 -29.89 -53.02
C THR A 228 14.09 -30.35 -53.86
N HIS A 229 13.87 -31.08 -54.96
CA HIS A 229 14.92 -31.30 -55.96
C HIS A 229 14.37 -31.19 -57.40
N GLN A 230 14.53 -30.01 -58.00
CA GLN A 230 14.68 -29.88 -59.45
C GLN A 230 16.00 -29.14 -59.75
N PRO A 231 16.83 -29.62 -60.69
CA PRO A 231 18.06 -28.96 -61.12
C PRO A 231 17.81 -27.67 -61.91
#